data_AF-A0A0J9VHM1-F1
#
_entry.id   AF-A0A0J9VHM1-F1
#
_cell.length_a   1.000
_cell.length_b   1.000
_cell.length_c   1.000
_cell.angle_alpha   90.00
_cell.angle_beta   90.00
_cell.angle_gamma   90.00
#
_symmetry.space_group_name_H-M   'P 1'
#
loop_
_entity.id
_entity.type
_entity.pdbx_description
1 polymer ?
#
loop_
_entity_poly.entity_id
_entity_poly.type
_entity_poly.pdbx_seq_one_letter_code
_entity_poly.pdbx_strand_id
1 'polypeptide(L)'
;MARSKSKKSSTDSDKPLKPRRSHRKSRNGCGACKQRHMKCDESRPICLNCKISNRGSQCIYINIGQQPSPPQTTSSADTPSPFHLSSHLSPAGPTSISLSPGSSVSSALIAFSDTPGRGDLFDLSHFALYHHLLTNRHTITSIDPSNESIISHTLDYALKAPYLMKQLLALSALHLSNPPSLQQPYYQLATSLQTRALALFNEERQEVSEESCVPMFLFSSLVGVHVLCDTLQGPRESFGAVLDRFITYLSIHRGVRAVTKYSWNTIKNSGLGPILQQIEDAFPALENEIEATAILHEMIDSNASLSSATKYHNAVSTLQRSFSLHAALEQPNRRRFDAAIAFCLDVDDEYFELLKKRQPEALVILAFFAVLLHWNRSTWIIGDGGQYLIQSITSHLGLHWAEWLQWPNSMLQDNNRV
;
A
#
# COMPACT_ATOMS: atom_id res chain seq x y z
N MET A 1 32.03 -55.76 38.24
CA MET A 1 32.38 -55.17 39.57
C MET A 1 32.42 -53.65 39.43
N ALA A 2 32.27 -52.81 40.45
CA ALA A 2 31.51 -52.86 41.71
C ALA A 2 31.61 -51.44 42.33
N ARG A 3 30.64 -51.02 43.16
CA ARG A 3 30.61 -49.66 43.74
C ARG A 3 31.85 -49.36 44.61
N SER A 4 32.27 -48.10 44.61
CA SER A 4 32.78 -47.45 45.83
C SER A 4 31.95 -46.20 46.12
N LYS A 5 31.47 -46.06 47.37
CA LYS A 5 30.86 -44.84 47.91
C LYS A 5 31.73 -44.38 49.08
N SER A 6 32.11 -43.10 49.11
CA SER A 6 32.67 -42.49 50.32
C SER A 6 31.66 -41.55 50.95
N LYS A 7 31.39 -41.74 52.24
CA LYS A 7 30.61 -40.81 53.08
C LYS A 7 31.58 -39.98 53.91
N LYS A 8 31.34 -38.68 54.03
CA LYS A 8 31.71 -37.89 55.21
C LYS A 8 30.48 -37.14 55.72
N SER A 9 30.50 -36.83 57.01
CA SER A 9 29.36 -36.41 57.83
C SER A 9 29.68 -35.15 58.63
N SER A 10 28.64 -34.57 59.25
CA SER A 10 28.71 -33.45 60.19
C SER A 10 29.12 -32.09 59.57
N THR A 11 28.81 -30.94 60.17
CA THR A 11 28.09 -30.66 61.43
C THR A 11 26.87 -29.77 61.19
N ASP A 12 25.86 -29.86 62.07
CA ASP A 12 24.88 -28.78 62.23
C ASP A 12 25.56 -27.52 62.80
N SER A 13 25.02 -26.34 62.54
CA SER A 13 25.56 -25.05 63.01
C SER A 13 24.48 -23.98 62.91
N ASP A 14 23.57 -24.00 63.88
CA ASP A 14 22.52 -23.00 64.07
C ASP A 14 23.10 -21.57 64.02
N LYS A 15 22.46 -20.71 63.24
CA LYS A 15 22.86 -19.31 63.04
C LYS A 15 21.63 -18.41 63.17
N PRO A 16 21.63 -17.47 64.14
CA PRO A 16 20.43 -16.70 64.45
C PRO A 16 19.98 -15.87 63.24
N LEU A 17 18.71 -16.05 62.86
CA LEU A 17 18.04 -15.30 61.80
C LEU A 17 18.03 -13.81 62.15
N LYS A 18 18.99 -13.05 61.61
CA LYS A 18 19.02 -11.58 61.76
C LYS A 18 17.68 -10.99 61.30
N PRO A 19 16.96 -10.24 62.15
CA PRO A 19 15.70 -9.62 61.74
C PRO A 19 15.95 -8.68 60.56
N ARG A 20 15.12 -8.79 59.52
CA ARG A 20 15.21 -7.94 58.32
C ARG A 20 15.06 -6.49 58.74
N ARG A 21 16.14 -5.70 58.63
CA ARG A 21 16.09 -4.24 58.82
C ARG A 21 15.06 -3.65 57.86
N SER A 22 14.14 -2.84 58.39
CA SER A 22 13.21 -2.07 57.57
C SER A 22 14.00 -1.06 56.73
N HIS A 23 14.08 -1.31 55.42
CA HIS A 23 14.75 -0.39 54.50
C HIS A 23 13.76 0.64 53.97
N ARG A 24 14.09 1.92 54.18
CA ARG A 24 13.34 3.08 53.67
C ARG A 24 13.18 2.95 52.15
N LYS A 25 11.94 2.69 51.69
CA LYS A 25 11.63 2.44 50.28
C LYS A 25 12.03 3.65 49.43
N SER A 26 12.78 3.43 48.37
CA SER A 26 13.05 4.43 47.33
C SER A 26 11.74 4.73 46.60
N ARG A 27 11.32 6.01 46.56
CA ARG A 27 10.07 6.43 45.90
C ARG A 27 10.21 6.32 44.38
N ASN A 28 11.38 6.69 43.84
CA ASN A 28 11.60 6.88 42.41
C ASN A 28 12.40 5.74 41.74
N GLY A 29 12.75 4.68 42.48
CA GLY A 29 13.49 3.53 41.97
C GLY A 29 12.82 2.79 40.81
N CYS A 30 13.64 2.10 40.01
CA CYS A 30 13.21 1.35 38.83
C CYS A 30 12.30 0.15 39.17
N GLY A 31 11.53 -0.30 38.18
CA GLY A 31 10.55 -1.39 38.30
C GLY A 31 11.16 -2.68 38.84
N ALA A 32 12.30 -3.13 38.30
CA ALA A 32 12.97 -4.35 38.76
C ALA A 32 13.45 -4.27 40.23
N CYS A 33 13.91 -3.10 40.72
CA CYS A 33 14.25 -2.94 42.14
C CYS A 33 13.00 -2.93 43.04
N LYS A 34 11.92 -2.27 42.59
CA LYS A 34 10.63 -2.25 43.30
C LYS A 34 10.01 -3.65 43.41
N GLN A 35 9.96 -4.41 42.31
CA GLN A 35 9.47 -5.79 42.25
C GLN A 35 10.29 -6.74 43.14
N ARG A 36 11.61 -6.54 43.21
CA ARG A 36 12.53 -7.29 44.10
C ARG A 36 12.51 -6.80 45.55
N HIS A 37 11.68 -5.81 45.89
CA HIS A 37 11.57 -5.18 47.20
C HIS A 37 12.93 -4.71 47.79
N MET A 38 13.84 -4.26 46.92
CA MET A 38 15.18 -3.81 47.29
C MET A 38 15.38 -2.31 47.03
N LYS A 39 16.30 -1.68 47.77
CA LYS A 39 16.60 -0.25 47.58
C LYS A 39 17.26 -0.05 46.21
N CYS A 40 16.65 0.80 45.38
CA CYS A 40 17.30 1.31 44.18
C CYS A 40 18.27 2.44 44.55
N ASP A 41 19.41 2.49 43.86
CA ASP A 41 20.40 3.57 43.90
C ASP A 41 20.04 4.74 42.95
N GLU A 42 18.97 4.61 42.17
CA GLU A 42 18.38 5.63 41.28
C GLU A 42 19.30 6.16 40.16
N SER A 43 20.49 5.56 39.98
CA SER A 43 21.39 5.89 38.86
C SER A 43 20.82 5.47 37.49
N ARG A 44 21.20 6.21 36.46
CA ARG A 44 20.69 6.13 35.08
C ARG A 44 21.85 6.00 34.08
N PRO A 45 21.67 5.35 32.92
CA PRO A 45 20.43 4.74 32.42
C PRO A 45 20.04 3.44 33.15
N ILE A 46 21.00 2.73 33.75
CA ILE A 46 20.78 1.46 34.46
C ILE A 46 21.33 1.59 35.89
N CYS A 47 20.53 1.24 36.89
CA CYS A 47 20.93 1.30 38.28
C CYS A 47 21.99 0.25 38.63
N LEU A 48 22.84 0.52 39.62
CA LEU A 48 23.98 -0.31 39.99
C LEU A 48 23.54 -1.76 40.32
N ASN A 49 22.40 -1.90 41.00
CA ASN A 49 21.83 -3.20 41.35
C ASN A 49 21.35 -4.00 40.12
N CYS A 50 20.74 -3.35 39.12
CA CYS A 50 20.37 -4.00 37.86
C CYS A 50 21.58 -4.32 37.00
N LYS A 51 22.63 -3.49 37.03
CA LYS A 51 23.91 -3.72 36.35
C LYS A 51 24.62 -4.95 36.93
N ILE A 52 24.83 -5.00 38.25
CA ILE A 52 25.49 -6.12 38.95
C ILE A 52 24.73 -7.45 38.77
N SER A 53 23.39 -7.41 38.68
CA SER A 53 22.57 -8.62 38.52
C SER A 53 22.26 -8.99 37.05
N ASN A 54 23.00 -8.44 36.08
CA ASN A 54 22.84 -8.67 34.63
C ASN A 54 21.39 -8.52 34.13
N ARG A 55 20.65 -7.55 34.68
CA ARG A 55 19.24 -7.25 34.38
C ARG A 55 19.06 -5.81 33.90
N GLY A 56 20.00 -5.33 33.08
CA GLY A 56 19.99 -3.98 32.52
C GLY A 56 18.71 -3.67 31.73
N SER A 57 18.28 -4.61 30.87
CA SER A 57 17.04 -4.53 30.09
C SER A 57 15.75 -4.48 30.93
N GLN A 58 15.80 -4.89 32.20
CA GLN A 58 14.66 -4.84 33.13
C GLN A 58 14.68 -3.56 34.00
N CYS A 59 15.67 -2.68 33.84
CA CYS A 59 15.89 -1.49 34.67
C CYS A 59 15.00 -0.28 34.28
N ILE A 60 13.72 -0.52 34.00
CA ILE A 60 12.80 0.50 33.50
C ILE A 60 12.37 1.43 34.64
N TYR A 61 12.56 2.74 34.46
CA TYR A 61 11.97 3.77 35.32
C TYR A 61 10.64 4.22 34.72
N ILE A 62 9.52 3.72 35.26
CA ILE A 62 8.18 4.14 34.84
C ILE A 62 7.98 5.60 35.26
N ASN A 63 7.75 6.46 34.27
CA ASN A 63 7.53 7.89 34.49
C ASN A 63 6.08 8.10 34.97
N ILE A 64 5.88 8.27 36.27
CA ILE A 64 4.58 8.69 36.84
C ILE A 64 4.46 10.19 36.58
N GLY A 65 4.03 10.55 35.37
CA GLY A 65 3.77 11.93 34.98
C GLY A 65 2.59 12.51 35.77
N GLN A 66 2.63 13.84 35.98
CA GLN A 66 1.56 14.63 36.60
C GLN A 66 1.23 14.25 38.06
N GLN A 67 2.04 14.74 39.00
CA GLN A 67 1.47 15.20 40.28
C GLN A 67 0.84 16.58 40.07
N PRO A 68 -0.40 16.82 40.53
CA PRO A 68 -0.88 18.18 40.78
C PRO A 68 -0.03 18.87 41.86
N SER A 69 0.13 20.19 41.75
CA SER A 69 0.82 21.00 42.76
C SER A 69 0.11 20.94 44.12
N PRO A 70 0.84 21.01 45.26
CA PRO A 70 0.21 21.12 46.58
C PRO A 70 -0.52 22.47 46.73
N PRO A 71 -1.64 22.52 47.47
CA PRO A 71 -2.44 23.73 47.63
C PRO A 71 -1.74 24.77 48.50
N GLN A 72 -1.90 26.05 48.16
CA GLN A 72 -1.59 27.17 49.06
C GLN A 72 -2.76 27.40 50.02
N THR A 73 -2.47 27.68 51.28
CA THR A 73 -3.46 27.94 52.33
C THR A 73 -3.72 29.43 52.52
N THR A 74 -4.95 29.88 52.28
CA THR A 74 -5.53 31.10 52.87
C THR A 74 -6.97 30.85 53.30
N SER A 75 -7.42 31.59 54.30
CA SER A 75 -8.68 31.39 55.03
C SER A 75 -9.91 32.02 54.38
N SER A 76 -11.07 31.40 54.56
CA SER A 76 -12.26 31.99 55.24
C SER A 76 -13.32 30.89 55.53
N ALA A 77 -14.30 31.20 56.39
CA ALA A 77 -15.40 30.30 56.78
C ALA A 77 -16.55 30.32 55.74
N ASP A 78 -17.46 29.34 55.64
CA ASP A 78 -18.53 29.05 56.62
C ASP A 78 -19.13 27.63 56.51
N THR A 79 -19.85 27.21 57.56
CA THR A 79 -20.72 26.01 57.68
C THR A 79 -22.22 26.41 57.53
N PRO A 80 -23.24 25.50 57.57
CA PRO A 80 -23.26 24.04 57.80
C PRO A 80 -24.01 23.19 56.71
N SER A 81 -23.51 22.00 56.33
CA SER A 81 -23.96 20.67 56.84
C SER A 81 -25.20 20.07 56.08
N PRO A 82 -25.79 18.89 56.43
CA PRO A 82 -25.37 17.60 55.86
C PRO A 82 -26.52 16.71 55.30
N PHE A 83 -26.19 15.56 54.67
CA PHE A 83 -26.82 14.21 54.84
C PHE A 83 -25.93 13.16 54.11
N HIS A 84 -25.45 12.08 54.76
CA HIS A 84 -25.96 10.68 54.76
C HIS A 84 -26.12 10.00 53.37
N LEU A 85 -25.84 8.71 53.16
CA LEU A 85 -25.11 7.67 53.92
C LEU A 85 -24.72 6.51 52.95
N SER A 86 -23.83 5.60 53.34
CA SER A 86 -23.38 4.43 52.55
C SER A 86 -24.48 3.39 52.22
N SER A 87 -24.44 2.75 51.04
CA SER A 87 -24.23 1.29 50.90
C SER A 87 -24.41 0.70 49.47
N HIS A 88 -23.47 -0.20 49.13
CA HIS A 88 -23.59 -1.49 48.41
C HIS A 88 -24.48 -1.74 47.15
N LEU A 89 -23.86 -2.53 46.25
CA LEU A 89 -24.41 -3.49 45.26
C LEU A 89 -24.92 -2.98 43.88
N SER A 90 -24.32 -3.57 42.85
CA SER A 90 -24.76 -3.66 41.44
C SER A 90 -25.87 -4.75 41.29
N PRO A 91 -26.52 -4.95 40.10
CA PRO A 91 -26.23 -4.36 38.79
C PRO A 91 -27.43 -3.86 37.96
N ALA A 92 -27.17 -2.89 37.08
CA ALA A 92 -27.99 -2.62 35.88
C ALA A 92 -27.15 -1.90 34.80
N GLY A 93 -27.47 -2.16 33.54
CA GLY A 93 -27.25 -1.24 32.42
C GLY A 93 -28.60 -0.86 31.79
N PRO A 94 -28.66 -0.13 30.67
CA PRO A 94 -27.55 0.29 29.82
C PRO A 94 -27.56 1.82 29.50
N THR A 95 -26.80 2.20 28.46
CA THR A 95 -26.99 3.42 27.62
C THR A 95 -26.40 4.75 28.12
N SER A 96 -25.23 5.08 27.57
CA SER A 96 -24.94 6.42 27.02
C SER A 96 -23.75 6.38 26.05
N ILE A 97 -23.90 5.64 24.93
CA ILE A 97 -22.93 5.69 23.84
C ILE A 97 -23.08 7.04 23.14
N SER A 98 -22.15 7.96 23.37
CA SER A 98 -22.02 9.16 22.56
C SER A 98 -21.51 8.77 21.17
N LEU A 99 -22.39 8.88 20.16
CA LEU A 99 -22.07 8.50 18.79
C LEU A 99 -21.22 9.58 18.12
N SER A 100 -19.98 9.23 17.78
CA SER A 100 -19.11 9.99 16.89
C SER A 100 -18.20 9.04 16.12
N PRO A 101 -18.73 8.34 15.10
CA PRO A 101 -17.97 7.38 14.30
C PRO A 101 -17.02 8.09 13.32
N GLY A 102 -15.78 7.62 13.22
CA GLY A 102 -14.89 7.98 12.09
C GLY A 102 -13.40 8.10 12.44
N SER A 103 -13.03 8.99 13.37
CA SER A 103 -11.68 9.58 13.39
C SER A 103 -10.67 9.02 14.39
N SER A 104 -11.09 8.30 15.43
CA SER A 104 -10.21 7.92 16.56
C SER A 104 -9.39 6.64 16.35
N VAL A 105 -9.83 5.75 15.46
CA VAL A 105 -9.22 4.41 15.31
C VAL A 105 -7.90 4.46 14.53
N SER A 106 -7.82 5.24 13.45
CA SER A 106 -6.64 5.34 12.58
C SER A 106 -5.38 5.75 13.34
N SER A 107 -5.47 6.77 14.20
CA SER A 107 -4.33 7.29 14.96
C SER A 107 -3.77 6.32 16.00
N ALA A 108 -4.60 5.41 16.52
CA ALA A 108 -4.19 4.46 17.55
C ALA A 108 -3.41 3.24 16.99
N LEU A 109 -3.63 2.89 15.72
CA LEU A 109 -3.04 1.70 15.08
C LEU A 109 -1.60 1.92 14.62
N ILE A 110 -1.22 3.17 14.30
CA ILE A 110 0.13 3.53 13.80
C ILE A 110 1.23 3.30 14.85
N ALA A 111 0.89 3.27 16.15
CA ALA A 111 1.85 3.25 17.26
C ALA A 111 2.43 1.86 17.63
N PHE A 112 2.17 0.80 16.85
CA PHE A 112 2.44 -0.59 17.25
C PHE A 112 3.50 -1.35 16.44
N SER A 113 4.08 -0.75 15.40
CA SER A 113 4.81 -1.46 14.34
C SER A 113 6.26 -1.88 14.66
N ASP A 114 7.02 -1.10 15.44
CA ASP A 114 8.47 -1.32 15.61
C ASP A 114 8.84 -2.42 16.62
N THR A 115 8.88 -3.68 16.15
CA THR A 115 9.65 -4.77 16.80
C THR A 115 10.33 -5.66 15.74
N PRO A 116 11.68 -5.75 15.72
CA PRO A 116 12.38 -6.62 14.79
C PRO A 116 11.96 -8.08 14.94
N GLY A 117 11.60 -8.73 13.83
CA GLY A 117 11.08 -10.10 13.79
C GLY A 117 9.55 -10.24 13.84
N ARG A 118 8.78 -9.15 13.83
CA ARG A 118 7.30 -9.20 13.85
C ARG A 118 6.61 -8.93 12.51
N GLY A 119 7.33 -8.42 11.50
CA GLY A 119 6.75 -7.86 10.25
C GLY A 119 5.95 -8.81 9.35
N ASP A 120 6.03 -10.12 9.58
CA ASP A 120 5.27 -11.13 8.83
C ASP A 120 3.94 -11.52 9.48
N LEU A 121 3.73 -11.17 10.76
CA LEU A 121 2.46 -11.38 11.43
C LEU A 121 1.44 -10.29 11.04
N PHE A 122 0.25 -10.71 10.62
CA PHE A 122 -0.89 -9.81 10.42
C PHE A 122 -1.41 -9.33 11.78
N ASP A 123 -1.53 -8.00 11.94
CA ASP A 123 -2.02 -7.35 13.16
C ASP A 123 -3.38 -6.65 12.93
N LEU A 124 -3.88 -5.94 13.95
CA LEU A 124 -5.16 -5.24 13.86
C LEU A 124 -5.20 -4.14 12.78
N SER A 125 -4.06 -3.57 12.38
CA SER A 125 -4.01 -2.62 11.27
C SER A 125 -4.20 -3.35 9.93
N HIS A 126 -3.60 -4.53 9.77
CA HIS A 126 -3.83 -5.38 8.61
C HIS A 126 -5.29 -5.86 8.53
N PHE A 127 -5.92 -6.23 9.65
CA PHE A 127 -7.35 -6.58 9.68
C PHE A 127 -8.26 -5.39 9.35
N ALA A 128 -7.91 -4.17 9.77
CA ALA A 128 -8.65 -2.97 9.38
C ALA A 128 -8.54 -2.67 7.87
N LEU A 129 -7.35 -2.85 7.27
CA LEU A 129 -7.14 -2.77 5.83
C LEU A 129 -7.88 -3.88 5.07
N TYR A 130 -7.94 -5.10 5.62
CA TYR A 130 -8.70 -6.21 5.02
C TYR A 130 -10.21 -5.95 5.07
N HIS A 131 -10.72 -5.38 6.17
CA HIS A 131 -12.10 -4.93 6.25
C HIS A 131 -12.39 -3.84 5.20
N HIS A 132 -11.55 -2.81 5.11
CA HIS A 132 -11.70 -1.75 4.09
C HIS A 132 -11.68 -2.30 2.66
N LEU A 133 -10.80 -3.27 2.39
CA LEU A 133 -10.75 -4.01 1.12
C LEU A 133 -12.08 -4.73 0.83
N LEU A 134 -12.60 -5.50 1.79
CA LEU A 134 -13.86 -6.22 1.61
C LEU A 134 -15.08 -5.30 1.47
N THR A 135 -15.08 -4.13 2.12
CA THR A 135 -16.15 -3.13 1.99
C THR A 135 -16.11 -2.38 0.65
N ASN A 136 -14.92 -2.06 0.13
CA ASN A 136 -14.74 -1.20 -1.05
C ASN A 136 -14.15 -1.96 -2.26
N ARG A 137 -14.41 -3.28 -2.33
CA ARG A 137 -13.70 -4.21 -3.22
C ARG A 137 -13.72 -3.81 -4.70
N HIS A 138 -14.90 -3.45 -5.20
CA HIS A 138 -15.10 -3.04 -6.59
C HIS A 138 -14.33 -1.76 -6.92
N THR A 139 -14.35 -0.77 -6.01
CA THR A 139 -13.59 0.46 -6.16
C THR A 139 -12.09 0.17 -6.17
N ILE A 140 -11.56 -0.45 -5.10
CA ILE A 140 -10.12 -0.70 -4.92
C ILE A 140 -9.53 -1.50 -6.08
N THR A 141 -10.20 -2.55 -6.53
CA THR A 141 -9.74 -3.37 -7.68
C THR A 141 -10.10 -2.76 -9.04
N SER A 142 -11.05 -1.81 -9.07
CA SER A 142 -11.69 -1.27 -10.29
C SER A 142 -12.28 -2.38 -11.18
N ILE A 143 -12.88 -3.38 -10.53
CA ILE A 143 -13.61 -4.49 -11.16
C ILE A 143 -15.11 -4.32 -10.88
N ASP A 144 -15.89 -4.32 -11.97
CA ASP A 144 -17.35 -4.17 -11.95
C ASP A 144 -18.05 -5.27 -11.12
N PRO A 145 -19.17 -4.98 -10.42
CA PRO A 145 -19.92 -5.99 -9.65
C PRO A 145 -20.38 -7.23 -10.41
N SER A 146 -20.59 -7.15 -11.74
CA SER A 146 -20.88 -8.32 -12.59
C SER A 146 -19.72 -9.34 -12.63
N ASN A 147 -18.52 -8.92 -12.25
CA ASN A 147 -17.28 -9.69 -12.26
C ASN A 147 -16.74 -10.00 -10.83
N GLU A 148 -17.61 -9.97 -9.80
CA GLU A 148 -17.27 -10.25 -8.39
C GLU A 148 -16.61 -11.63 -8.15
N SER A 149 -16.83 -12.60 -9.05
CA SER A 149 -16.13 -13.89 -9.03
C SER A 149 -14.62 -13.74 -9.11
N ILE A 150 -14.11 -12.74 -9.83
CA ILE A 150 -12.66 -12.48 -9.98
C ILE A 150 -12.07 -12.01 -8.66
N ILE A 151 -12.77 -11.09 -7.97
CA ILE A 151 -12.36 -10.59 -6.66
C ILE A 151 -12.35 -11.75 -5.65
N SER A 152 -13.39 -12.59 -5.68
CA SER A 152 -13.51 -13.78 -4.83
C SER A 152 -12.32 -14.74 -5.03
N HIS A 153 -12.04 -15.17 -6.27
CA HIS A 153 -10.88 -16.01 -6.55
C HIS A 153 -9.55 -15.34 -6.16
N THR A 154 -9.41 -14.03 -6.39
CA THR A 154 -8.20 -13.27 -6.02
C THR A 154 -7.96 -13.29 -4.50
N LEU A 155 -9.02 -13.21 -3.70
CA LEU A 155 -8.96 -13.36 -2.24
C LEU A 155 -8.62 -14.80 -1.83
N ASP A 156 -9.20 -15.82 -2.48
CA ASP A 156 -8.89 -17.24 -2.23
C ASP A 156 -7.43 -17.61 -2.53
N TYR A 157 -6.83 -16.99 -3.55
CA TYR A 157 -5.39 -17.10 -3.81
C TYR A 157 -4.58 -16.31 -2.77
N ALA A 158 -5.01 -15.11 -2.39
CA ALA A 158 -4.32 -14.29 -1.39
C ALA A 158 -4.25 -14.96 -0.01
N LEU A 159 -5.28 -15.71 0.39
CA LEU A 159 -5.30 -16.51 1.63
C LEU A 159 -4.24 -17.62 1.64
N LYS A 160 -3.68 -17.99 0.48
CA LYS A 160 -2.63 -19.01 0.32
C LYS A 160 -1.25 -18.42 0.03
N ALA A 161 -1.18 -17.22 -0.56
CA ALA A 161 0.03 -16.52 -0.98
C ALA A 161 0.25 -15.22 -0.17
N PRO A 162 1.11 -15.21 0.87
CA PRO A 162 1.29 -14.07 1.76
C PRO A 162 1.72 -12.76 1.08
N TYR A 163 2.51 -12.85 0.00
CA TYR A 163 2.90 -11.70 -0.82
C TYR A 163 1.69 -11.05 -1.51
N LEU A 164 0.79 -11.86 -2.09
CA LEU A 164 -0.44 -11.39 -2.74
C LEU A 164 -1.38 -10.73 -1.72
N MET A 165 -1.53 -11.30 -0.53
CA MET A 165 -2.29 -10.66 0.55
C MET A 165 -1.68 -9.31 0.97
N LYS A 166 -0.36 -9.23 1.21
CA LYS A 166 0.28 -7.95 1.56
C LYS A 166 0.14 -6.91 0.44
N GLN A 167 0.14 -7.30 -0.84
CA GLN A 167 -0.11 -6.37 -1.96
C GLN A 167 -1.56 -5.87 -2.03
N LEU A 168 -2.56 -6.72 -1.75
CA LEU A 168 -3.96 -6.29 -1.64
C LEU A 168 -4.16 -5.32 -0.47
N LEU A 169 -3.50 -5.57 0.67
CA LEU A 169 -3.51 -4.63 1.80
C LEU A 169 -2.76 -3.33 1.48
N ALA A 170 -1.68 -3.39 0.69
CA ALA A 170 -0.96 -2.20 0.21
C ALA A 170 -1.86 -1.31 -0.68
N LEU A 171 -2.63 -1.91 -1.60
CA LEU A 171 -3.63 -1.19 -2.40
C LEU A 171 -4.78 -0.63 -1.55
N SER A 172 -5.25 -1.39 -0.54
CA SER A 172 -6.25 -0.92 0.43
C SER A 172 -5.76 0.30 1.23
N ALA A 173 -4.49 0.32 1.62
CA ALA A 173 -3.87 1.46 2.27
C ALA A 173 -3.70 2.64 1.29
N LEU A 174 -3.29 2.38 0.04
CA LEU A 174 -3.15 3.42 -0.98
C LEU A 174 -4.49 4.14 -1.25
N HIS A 175 -5.60 3.40 -1.38
CA HIS A 175 -6.95 3.97 -1.49
C HIS A 175 -7.35 4.82 -0.26
N LEU A 176 -6.91 4.44 0.94
CA LEU A 176 -7.13 5.24 2.16
C LEU A 176 -6.25 6.50 2.24
N SER A 177 -5.26 6.64 1.35
CA SER A 177 -4.42 7.84 1.25
C SER A 177 -5.02 8.95 0.36
N ASN A 178 -6.06 8.65 -0.44
CA ASN A 178 -6.69 9.64 -1.34
C ASN A 178 -7.24 10.91 -0.63
N PRO A 179 -7.80 10.85 0.61
CA PRO A 179 -8.18 12.06 1.34
C PRO A 179 -6.92 12.80 1.86
N PRO A 180 -6.74 14.11 1.58
CA PRO A 180 -5.52 14.84 1.98
C PRO A 180 -5.20 14.82 3.49
N SER A 181 -6.22 14.68 4.34
CA SER A 181 -6.09 14.55 5.80
C SER A 181 -5.54 13.20 6.27
N LEU A 182 -5.59 12.17 5.41
CA LEU A 182 -5.16 10.79 5.68
C LEU A 182 -3.97 10.35 4.82
N GLN A 183 -3.57 11.16 3.83
CA GLN A 183 -2.60 10.81 2.80
C GLN A 183 -1.27 10.26 3.34
N GLN A 184 -0.53 11.05 4.12
CA GLN A 184 0.82 10.69 4.58
C GLN A 184 0.91 9.34 5.32
N PRO A 185 0.14 9.07 6.40
CA PRO A 185 0.28 7.82 7.15
C PRO A 185 -0.14 6.59 6.34
N TYR A 186 -1.21 6.68 5.53
CA TYR A 186 -1.68 5.55 4.73
C TYR A 186 -0.82 5.29 3.49
N TYR A 187 -0.25 6.33 2.87
CA TYR A 187 0.75 6.20 1.81
C TYR A 187 2.02 5.50 2.30
N GLN A 188 2.57 5.93 3.44
CA GLN A 188 3.75 5.28 4.05
C GLN A 188 3.48 3.80 4.39
N LEU A 189 2.26 3.50 4.88
CA LEU A 189 1.82 2.12 5.13
C LEU A 189 1.69 1.30 3.84
N ALA A 190 1.17 1.90 2.75
CA ALA A 190 1.08 1.28 1.44
C ALA A 190 2.46 0.90 0.88
N THR A 191 3.43 1.84 0.89
CA THR A 191 4.81 1.59 0.46
C THR A 191 5.48 0.50 1.30
N SER A 192 5.28 0.51 2.63
CA SER A 192 5.84 -0.50 3.54
C SER A 192 5.27 -1.90 3.27
N LEU A 193 3.95 -2.01 3.09
CA LEU A 193 3.28 -3.28 2.76
C LEU A 193 3.70 -3.82 1.38
N GLN A 194 3.79 -2.96 0.36
CA GLN A 194 4.30 -3.35 -0.96
C GLN A 194 5.76 -3.81 -0.89
N THR A 195 6.61 -3.11 -0.11
CA THR A 195 8.02 -3.48 0.07
C THR A 195 8.16 -4.86 0.72
N ARG A 196 7.36 -5.19 1.75
CA ARG A 196 7.38 -6.54 2.34
C ARG A 196 6.73 -7.58 1.42
N ALA A 197 5.74 -7.22 0.62
CA ALA A 197 5.15 -8.12 -0.38
C ALA A 197 6.17 -8.51 -1.46
N LEU A 198 6.92 -7.54 -1.99
CA LEU A 198 8.04 -7.77 -2.93
C LEU A 198 9.16 -8.60 -2.30
N ALA A 199 9.48 -8.39 -1.02
CA ALA A 199 10.47 -9.21 -0.31
C ALA A 199 10.01 -10.68 -0.25
N LEU A 200 8.78 -10.95 0.20
CA LEU A 200 8.22 -12.30 0.28
C LEU A 200 8.15 -12.99 -1.10
N PHE A 201 7.77 -12.27 -2.16
CA PHE A 201 7.74 -12.79 -3.53
C PHE A 201 9.12 -13.16 -4.10
N ASN A 202 10.19 -12.53 -3.59
CA ASN A 202 11.57 -12.85 -3.95
C ASN A 202 12.22 -13.88 -3.00
N GLU A 203 11.69 -14.05 -1.80
CA GLU A 203 12.05 -15.12 -0.85
C GLU A 203 11.44 -16.48 -1.27
N GLU A 204 10.26 -16.47 -1.90
CA GLU A 204 9.60 -17.66 -2.45
C GLU A 204 10.28 -18.12 -3.76
N ARG A 205 10.52 -19.44 -3.91
CA ARG A 205 11.24 -19.97 -5.09
C ARG A 205 10.45 -19.70 -6.36
N GLN A 206 11.01 -18.92 -7.28
CA GLN A 206 10.41 -18.55 -8.58
C GLN A 206 10.40 -19.70 -9.62
N GLU A 207 10.26 -20.95 -9.16
CA GLU A 207 9.85 -22.07 -10.00
C GLU A 207 8.35 -21.96 -10.24
N VAL A 208 7.99 -21.36 -11.39
CA VAL A 208 6.60 -21.20 -11.82
C VAL A 208 5.97 -22.58 -12.01
N SER A 209 5.01 -22.92 -11.15
CA SER A 209 4.26 -24.17 -11.17
C SER A 209 2.79 -23.90 -11.50
N GLU A 210 2.02 -24.96 -11.76
CA GLU A 210 0.58 -24.83 -11.97
C GLU A 210 -0.15 -24.24 -10.74
N GLU A 211 0.39 -24.47 -9.53
CA GLU A 211 -0.15 -23.94 -8.27
C GLU A 211 0.27 -22.48 -8.01
N SER A 212 1.50 -22.08 -8.37
CA SER A 212 2.02 -20.73 -8.09
C SER A 212 1.72 -19.71 -9.18
N CYS A 213 1.54 -20.13 -10.45
CA CYS A 213 1.45 -19.19 -11.57
C CYS A 213 0.32 -18.17 -11.47
N VAL A 214 -0.86 -18.55 -10.95
CA VAL A 214 -2.01 -17.63 -10.82
C VAL A 214 -1.80 -16.62 -9.68
N PRO A 215 -1.40 -17.01 -8.45
CA PRO A 215 -0.92 -16.09 -7.43
C PRO A 215 0.18 -15.11 -7.91
N MET A 216 1.19 -15.61 -8.65
CA MET A 216 2.28 -14.78 -9.17
C MET A 216 1.79 -13.77 -10.22
N PHE A 217 0.89 -14.18 -11.12
CA PHE A 217 0.27 -13.31 -12.13
C PHE A 217 -0.58 -12.21 -11.48
N LEU A 218 -1.42 -12.57 -10.51
CA LEU A 218 -2.25 -11.63 -9.76
C LEU A 218 -1.39 -10.62 -9.00
N PHE A 219 -0.35 -11.09 -8.31
CA PHE A 219 0.59 -10.22 -7.58
C PHE A 219 1.29 -9.22 -8.52
N SER A 220 1.87 -9.71 -9.62
CA SER A 220 2.59 -8.87 -10.58
C SER A 220 1.68 -7.80 -11.21
N SER A 221 0.43 -8.17 -11.52
CA SER A 221 -0.58 -7.25 -12.03
C SER A 221 -0.98 -6.18 -10.99
N LEU A 222 -1.21 -6.58 -9.74
CA LEU A 222 -1.57 -5.67 -8.64
C LEU A 222 -0.39 -4.79 -8.18
N VAL A 223 0.86 -5.21 -8.40
CA VAL A 223 2.04 -4.35 -8.29
C VAL A 223 2.05 -3.31 -9.40
N GLY A 224 1.78 -3.69 -10.66
CA GLY A 224 1.65 -2.77 -11.79
C GLY A 224 0.59 -1.68 -11.53
N VAL A 225 -0.61 -2.07 -11.09
CA VAL A 225 -1.70 -1.15 -10.73
C VAL A 225 -1.31 -0.19 -9.60
N HIS A 226 -0.64 -0.69 -8.55
CA HIS A 226 -0.16 0.14 -7.44
C HIS A 226 0.84 1.19 -7.92
N VAL A 227 1.84 0.79 -8.72
CA VAL A 227 2.89 1.69 -9.22
C VAL A 227 2.33 2.68 -10.24
N LEU A 228 1.30 2.32 -11.03
CA LEU A 228 0.59 3.29 -11.88
C LEU A 228 -0.15 4.34 -11.03
N CYS A 229 -0.91 3.90 -10.04
CA CYS A 229 -1.66 4.79 -9.14
C CYS A 229 -0.73 5.80 -8.45
N ASP A 230 0.36 5.30 -7.88
CA ASP A 230 1.44 6.08 -7.27
C ASP A 230 2.16 7.02 -8.26
N THR A 231 2.38 6.58 -9.51
CA THR A 231 2.99 7.42 -10.55
C THR A 231 2.07 8.58 -10.96
N LEU A 232 0.76 8.33 -11.09
CA LEU A 232 -0.20 9.32 -11.54
C LEU A 232 -0.61 10.30 -10.43
N GLN A 233 -0.76 9.83 -9.19
CA GLN A 233 -1.31 10.61 -8.07
C GLN A 233 -0.30 10.94 -6.96
N GLY A 234 0.90 10.38 -7.01
CA GLY A 234 2.00 10.73 -6.09
C GLY A 234 2.59 12.12 -6.35
N PRO A 235 3.63 12.52 -5.58
CA PRO A 235 4.24 13.85 -5.69
C PRO A 235 4.72 14.22 -7.10
N ARG A 236 4.16 15.29 -7.66
CA ARG A 236 4.45 15.79 -9.02
C ARG A 236 5.44 16.95 -9.02
N GLU A 237 6.68 16.68 -8.62
CA GLU A 237 7.74 17.70 -8.49
C GLU A 237 8.10 18.37 -9.84
N SER A 238 8.10 17.60 -10.92
CA SER A 238 8.29 18.08 -12.28
C SER A 238 7.78 17.06 -13.31
N PHE A 239 7.50 17.51 -14.54
CA PHE A 239 7.28 16.61 -15.68
C PHE A 239 8.47 15.66 -15.91
N GLY A 240 9.69 16.12 -15.60
CA GLY A 240 10.90 15.31 -15.56
C GLY A 240 10.69 14.03 -14.76
N ALA A 241 10.50 14.19 -13.45
CA ALA A 241 10.34 13.10 -12.49
C ALA A 241 9.09 12.24 -12.74
N VAL A 242 7.95 12.84 -13.13
CA VAL A 242 6.73 12.07 -13.39
C VAL A 242 6.91 11.15 -14.61
N LEU A 243 7.61 11.59 -15.67
CA LEU A 243 7.90 10.72 -16.81
C LEU A 243 8.90 9.60 -16.45
N ASP A 244 9.91 9.85 -15.62
CA ASP A 244 10.83 8.79 -15.17
C ASP A 244 10.12 7.74 -14.32
N ARG A 245 9.17 8.15 -13.48
CA ARG A 245 8.28 7.23 -12.74
C ARG A 245 7.39 6.43 -13.69
N PHE A 246 6.81 7.06 -14.72
CA PHE A 246 6.00 6.35 -15.72
C PHE A 246 6.81 5.35 -16.57
N ILE A 247 8.03 5.70 -16.95
CA ILE A 247 8.98 4.77 -17.60
C ILE A 247 9.33 3.59 -16.67
N THR A 248 9.48 3.87 -15.37
CA THR A 248 9.73 2.84 -14.36
C THR A 248 8.52 1.93 -14.18
N TYR A 249 7.30 2.48 -14.13
CA TYR A 249 6.03 1.74 -14.15
C TYR A 249 5.95 0.80 -15.37
N LEU A 250 6.19 1.30 -16.59
CA LEU A 250 6.17 0.48 -17.80
C LEU A 250 7.16 -0.70 -17.70
N SER A 251 8.36 -0.46 -17.16
CA SER A 251 9.37 -1.51 -16.94
C SER A 251 8.87 -2.60 -15.98
N ILE A 252 8.32 -2.19 -14.83
CA ILE A 252 7.83 -3.09 -13.78
C ILE A 252 6.61 -3.88 -14.27
N HIS A 253 5.66 -3.22 -14.92
CA HIS A 253 4.42 -3.83 -15.36
C HIS A 253 4.63 -4.81 -16.52
N ARG A 254 5.58 -4.54 -17.44
CA ARG A 254 6.04 -5.52 -18.44
C ARG A 254 6.64 -6.78 -17.81
N GLY A 255 7.03 -6.77 -16.53
CA GLY A 255 7.41 -7.97 -15.78
C GLY A 255 6.32 -9.06 -15.77
N VAL A 256 5.04 -8.68 -15.90
CA VAL A 256 3.92 -9.63 -16.08
C VAL A 256 4.12 -10.51 -17.32
N ARG A 257 4.74 -10.01 -18.40
CA ARG A 257 5.08 -10.79 -19.61
C ARG A 257 5.93 -12.03 -19.28
N ALA A 258 6.74 -12.01 -18.22
CA ALA A 258 7.58 -13.15 -17.84
C ALA A 258 6.78 -14.31 -17.21
N VAL A 259 5.75 -14.00 -16.41
CA VAL A 259 4.88 -15.00 -15.77
C VAL A 259 3.90 -15.60 -16.79
N THR A 260 3.29 -14.76 -17.64
CA THR A 260 2.31 -15.25 -18.62
C THR A 260 2.94 -16.10 -19.72
N LYS A 261 4.16 -15.79 -20.17
CA LYS A 261 4.84 -16.45 -21.31
C LYS A 261 4.83 -17.99 -21.27
N TYR A 262 4.89 -18.59 -20.08
CA TYR A 262 4.93 -20.06 -19.92
C TYR A 262 3.67 -20.65 -19.27
N SER A 263 2.82 -19.82 -18.65
CA SER A 263 1.65 -20.27 -17.88
C SER A 263 0.30 -19.73 -18.37
N TRP A 264 0.26 -19.02 -19.52
CA TRP A 264 -0.97 -18.40 -20.06
C TRP A 264 -2.16 -19.36 -20.13
N ASN A 265 -1.95 -20.60 -20.59
CA ASN A 265 -3.01 -21.61 -20.66
C ASN A 265 -3.52 -22.04 -19.27
N THR A 266 -2.63 -22.18 -18.28
CA THR A 266 -3.00 -22.49 -16.89
C THR A 266 -3.76 -21.33 -16.25
N ILE A 267 -3.35 -20.09 -16.54
CA ILE A 267 -4.02 -18.88 -16.07
C ILE A 267 -5.41 -18.75 -16.71
N LYS A 268 -5.58 -19.05 -18.01
CA LYS A 268 -6.90 -19.15 -18.68
C LYS A 268 -7.79 -20.25 -18.11
N ASN A 269 -7.22 -21.39 -17.74
CA ASN A 269 -7.99 -22.51 -17.18
C ASN A 269 -8.31 -22.33 -15.68
N SER A 270 -7.89 -21.22 -15.07
CA SER A 270 -8.21 -20.86 -13.68
C SER A 270 -9.56 -20.12 -13.57
N GLY A 271 -9.95 -19.75 -12.34
CA GLY A 271 -11.10 -18.86 -12.09
C GLY A 271 -11.01 -17.46 -12.73
N LEU A 272 -9.85 -17.09 -13.30
CA LEU A 272 -9.67 -15.87 -14.09
C LEU A 272 -10.05 -16.03 -15.58
N GLY A 273 -10.21 -17.26 -16.07
CA GLY A 273 -10.53 -17.55 -17.48
C GLY A 273 -11.65 -16.71 -18.09
N PRO A 274 -12.82 -16.57 -17.44
CA PRO A 274 -13.94 -15.82 -18.00
C PRO A 274 -13.67 -14.34 -18.30
N ILE A 275 -12.76 -13.66 -17.59
CA ILE A 275 -12.41 -12.27 -17.93
C ILE A 275 -11.34 -12.21 -19.03
N LEU A 276 -10.39 -13.14 -19.03
CA LEU A 276 -9.39 -13.21 -20.09
C LEU A 276 -10.06 -13.50 -21.44
N GLN A 277 -11.11 -14.35 -21.42
CA GLN A 277 -11.98 -14.55 -22.58
C GLN A 277 -12.79 -13.30 -22.95
N GLN A 278 -13.37 -12.55 -21.99
CA GLN A 278 -14.07 -11.28 -22.30
C GLN A 278 -13.18 -10.23 -22.99
N ILE A 279 -11.88 -10.19 -22.63
CA ILE A 279 -10.89 -9.33 -23.29
C ILE A 279 -10.53 -9.90 -24.66
N GLU A 280 -10.36 -11.22 -24.79
CA GLU A 280 -10.05 -11.85 -26.07
C GLU A 280 -11.19 -11.76 -27.09
N ASP A 281 -12.44 -11.88 -26.64
CA ASP A 281 -13.66 -11.70 -27.43
C ASP A 281 -13.83 -10.25 -27.93
N ALA A 282 -13.05 -9.29 -27.39
CA ALA A 282 -13.01 -7.91 -27.86
C ALA A 282 -11.93 -7.66 -28.94
N PHE A 283 -10.92 -8.54 -29.12
CA PHE A 283 -9.92 -8.39 -30.18
C PHE A 283 -10.51 -8.35 -31.61
N PRO A 284 -11.58 -9.09 -31.95
CA PRO A 284 -12.21 -8.99 -33.27
C PRO A 284 -12.89 -7.63 -33.57
N ALA A 285 -13.15 -6.80 -32.56
CA ALA A 285 -13.77 -5.48 -32.74
C ALA A 285 -12.75 -4.37 -33.06
N LEU A 286 -11.45 -4.69 -33.12
CA LEU A 286 -10.37 -3.71 -33.19
C LEU A 286 -10.04 -3.19 -34.60
N GLU A 287 -10.62 -3.80 -35.64
CA GLU A 287 -10.35 -3.46 -37.05
C GLU A 287 -10.95 -2.11 -37.49
N ASN A 288 -11.81 -1.50 -36.66
CA ASN A 288 -12.26 -0.12 -36.88
C ASN A 288 -11.08 0.84 -36.73
N GLU A 289 -10.75 1.58 -37.79
CA GLU A 289 -9.79 2.69 -37.78
C GLU A 289 -10.38 3.89 -37.00
N ILE A 290 -9.56 4.55 -36.19
CA ILE A 290 -9.97 5.70 -35.37
C ILE A 290 -9.17 6.91 -35.83
N GLU A 291 -9.89 7.90 -36.35
CA GLU A 291 -9.39 9.14 -36.98
C GLU A 291 -8.24 9.83 -36.21
N ALA A 292 -8.25 9.73 -34.87
CA ALA A 292 -7.19 10.24 -34.01
C ALA A 292 -5.79 9.69 -34.35
N THR A 293 -5.64 8.42 -34.72
CA THR A 293 -4.30 7.85 -35.00
C THR A 293 -3.76 8.24 -36.38
N ALA A 294 -4.63 8.64 -37.33
CA ALA A 294 -4.17 9.16 -38.62
C ALA A 294 -3.27 10.40 -38.46
N ILE A 295 -3.60 11.28 -37.50
CA ILE A 295 -2.80 12.45 -37.09
C ILE A 295 -1.39 12.02 -36.66
N LEU A 296 -1.26 10.89 -35.95
CA LEU A 296 0.04 10.36 -35.54
C LEU A 296 0.84 9.76 -36.71
N HIS A 297 0.17 9.11 -37.67
CA HIS A 297 0.85 8.65 -38.90
C HIS A 297 1.40 9.82 -39.71
N GLU A 298 0.59 10.86 -39.96
CA GLU A 298 1.01 12.08 -40.66
C GLU A 298 2.17 12.81 -39.95
N MET A 299 2.12 12.90 -38.61
CA MET A 299 3.22 13.43 -37.79
C MET A 299 4.52 12.66 -38.02
N ILE A 300 4.46 11.32 -38.03
CA ILE A 300 5.63 10.46 -38.18
C ILE A 300 6.22 10.61 -39.59
N ASP A 301 5.39 10.54 -40.63
CA ASP A 301 5.83 10.66 -42.03
C ASP A 301 6.44 12.05 -42.32
N SER A 302 5.97 13.10 -41.63
CA SER A 302 6.45 14.47 -41.80
C SER A 302 7.72 14.81 -41.02
N ASN A 303 7.91 14.22 -39.82
CA ASN A 303 8.95 14.66 -38.87
C ASN A 303 9.99 13.59 -38.51
N ALA A 304 9.61 12.31 -38.48
CA ALA A 304 10.48 11.27 -37.94
C ALA A 304 11.55 10.84 -38.94
N SER A 305 12.77 10.59 -38.43
CA SER A 305 13.80 9.98 -39.29
C SER A 305 13.39 8.56 -39.73
N LEU A 306 13.76 8.18 -40.96
CA LEU A 306 13.55 6.83 -41.52
C LEU A 306 14.02 5.69 -40.61
N SER A 307 15.01 5.95 -39.72
CA SER A 307 15.52 4.95 -38.76
C SER A 307 14.61 4.69 -37.55
N SER A 308 13.60 5.54 -37.35
CA SER A 308 12.67 5.52 -36.20
C SER A 308 11.20 5.51 -36.58
N ALA A 309 10.83 5.94 -37.80
CA ALA A 309 9.43 5.98 -38.27
C ALA A 309 8.67 4.66 -38.03
N THR A 310 9.24 3.52 -38.44
CA THR A 310 8.64 2.18 -38.21
C THR A 310 8.36 1.89 -36.73
N LYS A 311 9.25 2.30 -35.83
CA LYS A 311 9.11 2.10 -34.37
C LYS A 311 7.95 2.92 -33.81
N TYR A 312 7.74 4.11 -34.36
CA TYR A 312 6.59 4.94 -34.04
C TYR A 312 5.30 4.37 -34.64
N HIS A 313 5.26 3.94 -35.90
CA HIS A 313 4.06 3.33 -36.49
C HIS A 313 3.63 2.04 -35.78
N ASN A 314 4.57 1.21 -35.30
CA ASN A 314 4.26 0.06 -34.44
C ASN A 314 3.55 0.51 -33.15
N ALA A 315 4.07 1.54 -32.48
CA ALA A 315 3.48 2.08 -31.26
C ALA A 315 2.09 2.70 -31.50
N VAL A 316 1.91 3.40 -32.63
CA VAL A 316 0.60 3.91 -33.06
C VAL A 316 -0.37 2.77 -33.37
N SER A 317 0.09 1.68 -33.99
CA SER A 317 -0.73 0.48 -34.26
C SER A 317 -1.21 -0.20 -32.96
N THR A 318 -0.36 -0.24 -31.93
CA THR A 318 -0.75 -0.75 -30.60
C THR A 318 -1.65 0.24 -29.85
N LEU A 319 -1.44 1.54 -30.02
CA LEU A 319 -2.34 2.56 -29.49
C LEU A 319 -3.72 2.52 -30.16
N GLN A 320 -3.78 2.27 -31.47
CA GLN A 320 -5.00 2.11 -32.23
C GLN A 320 -5.82 0.92 -31.71
N ARG A 321 -5.19 -0.25 -31.53
CA ARG A 321 -5.81 -1.41 -30.87
C ARG A 321 -6.34 -1.07 -29.48
N SER A 322 -5.63 -0.22 -28.73
CA SER A 322 -6.05 0.21 -27.39
C SER A 322 -7.24 1.17 -27.43
N PHE A 323 -7.30 2.10 -28.39
CA PHE A 323 -8.49 2.93 -28.61
C PHE A 323 -9.70 2.12 -29.05
N SER A 324 -9.56 1.20 -30.00
CA SER A 324 -10.68 0.34 -30.43
C SER A 324 -11.10 -0.64 -29.34
N LEU A 325 -10.19 -1.05 -28.44
CA LEU A 325 -10.52 -1.87 -27.26
C LEU A 325 -11.32 -1.04 -26.27
N HIS A 326 -10.93 0.21 -26.01
CA HIS A 326 -11.73 1.13 -25.18
C HIS A 326 -13.16 1.27 -25.74
N ALA A 327 -13.30 1.46 -27.06
CA ALA A 327 -14.60 1.54 -27.74
C ALA A 327 -15.42 0.23 -27.64
N ALA A 328 -14.79 -0.94 -27.82
CA ALA A 328 -15.44 -2.25 -27.63
C ALA A 328 -15.86 -2.50 -26.15
N LEU A 329 -15.26 -1.78 -25.21
CA LEU A 329 -15.58 -1.77 -23.79
C LEU A 329 -16.47 -0.56 -23.39
N GLU A 330 -17.07 0.19 -24.33
CA GLU A 330 -17.93 1.34 -24.00
C GLU A 330 -19.29 0.96 -23.41
N GLN A 331 -19.78 -0.28 -23.64
CA GLN A 331 -21.01 -0.77 -23.04
C GLN A 331 -20.93 -0.82 -21.50
N PRO A 332 -22.06 -0.68 -20.78
CA PRO A 332 -22.09 -0.77 -19.32
C PRO A 332 -21.39 -2.04 -18.80
N ASN A 333 -20.80 -1.91 -17.61
CA ASN A 333 -20.16 -2.98 -16.83
C ASN A 333 -18.82 -3.51 -17.38
N ARG A 334 -18.24 -2.90 -18.43
CA ARG A 334 -16.93 -3.30 -18.98
C ARG A 334 -15.78 -2.41 -18.50
N ARG A 335 -14.63 -3.03 -18.20
CA ARG A 335 -13.44 -2.38 -17.61
C ARG A 335 -12.66 -1.55 -18.65
N ARG A 336 -13.17 -0.37 -19.01
CA ARG A 336 -12.53 0.57 -19.97
C ARG A 336 -11.04 0.85 -19.69
N PHE A 337 -10.62 0.86 -18.43
CA PHE A 337 -9.23 1.01 -17.99
C PHE A 337 -8.29 -0.09 -18.52
N ASP A 338 -8.80 -1.29 -18.78
CA ASP A 338 -8.00 -2.43 -19.26
C ASP A 338 -7.39 -2.15 -20.64
N ALA A 339 -7.98 -1.26 -21.43
CA ALA A 339 -7.41 -0.77 -22.68
C ALA A 339 -6.10 0.04 -22.49
N ALA A 340 -6.02 0.85 -21.43
CA ALA A 340 -4.79 1.57 -21.10
C ALA A 340 -3.71 0.63 -20.52
N ILE A 341 -4.14 -0.40 -19.77
CA ILE A 341 -3.29 -1.48 -19.30
C ILE A 341 -2.72 -2.31 -20.46
N ALA A 342 -3.54 -2.63 -21.47
CA ALA A 342 -3.12 -3.33 -22.68
C ALA A 342 -2.02 -2.56 -23.44
N PHE A 343 -2.20 -1.26 -23.71
CA PHE A 343 -1.13 -0.45 -24.33
C PHE A 343 0.20 -0.57 -23.59
N CYS A 344 0.19 -0.46 -22.26
CA CYS A 344 1.39 -0.55 -21.42
C CYS A 344 2.06 -1.93 -21.48
N LEU A 345 1.26 -2.99 -21.60
CA LEU A 345 1.70 -4.38 -21.66
C LEU A 345 2.11 -4.82 -23.07
N ASP A 346 1.62 -4.19 -24.14
CA ASP A 346 1.85 -4.62 -25.51
C ASP A 346 2.91 -3.80 -26.24
N VAL A 347 2.95 -2.48 -26.07
CA VAL A 347 3.79 -1.58 -26.88
C VAL A 347 5.28 -1.95 -26.85
N ASP A 348 5.97 -1.79 -27.98
CA ASP A 348 7.31 -2.34 -28.20
C ASP A 348 8.38 -1.82 -27.23
N ASP A 349 9.47 -2.58 -27.10
CA ASP A 349 10.68 -2.14 -26.39
C ASP A 349 11.46 -1.08 -27.21
N GLU A 350 11.36 -1.09 -28.54
CA GLU A 350 12.00 -0.06 -29.40
C GLU A 350 11.39 1.33 -29.22
N TYR A 351 10.06 1.43 -29.14
CA TYR A 351 9.35 2.66 -28.78
C TYR A 351 9.71 3.11 -27.36
N PHE A 352 9.83 2.16 -26.44
CA PHE A 352 10.16 2.44 -25.05
C PHE A 352 11.56 3.08 -24.89
N GLU A 353 12.54 2.68 -25.71
CA GLU A 353 13.85 3.35 -25.77
C GLU A 353 13.80 4.75 -26.39
N LEU A 354 12.86 5.03 -27.31
CA LEU A 354 12.62 6.39 -27.83
C LEU A 354 11.96 7.28 -26.77
N LEU A 355 11.04 6.72 -25.97
CA LEU A 355 10.41 7.41 -24.85
C LEU A 355 11.40 7.72 -23.71
N LYS A 356 12.31 6.80 -23.38
CA LYS A 356 13.45 7.06 -22.45
C LYS A 356 14.35 8.20 -22.93
N LYS A 357 14.58 8.30 -24.24
CA LYS A 357 15.31 9.40 -24.88
C LYS A 357 14.47 10.68 -25.02
N ARG A 358 13.24 10.69 -24.49
CA ARG A 358 12.31 11.83 -24.47
C ARG A 358 12.13 12.47 -25.84
N GLN A 359 12.14 11.65 -26.89
CA GLN A 359 11.99 12.12 -28.27
C GLN A 359 10.61 12.75 -28.46
N PRO A 360 10.49 13.90 -29.16
CA PRO A 360 9.22 14.62 -29.25
C PRO A 360 8.05 13.80 -29.78
N GLU A 361 8.26 12.98 -30.81
CA GLU A 361 7.21 12.15 -31.41
C GLU A 361 6.75 11.06 -30.42
N ALA A 362 7.68 10.49 -29.64
CA ALA A 362 7.35 9.56 -28.56
C ALA A 362 6.50 10.24 -27.47
N LEU A 363 6.76 11.51 -27.18
CA LEU A 363 5.98 12.29 -26.22
C LEU A 363 4.60 12.66 -26.77
N VAL A 364 4.45 12.96 -28.07
CA VAL A 364 3.12 13.14 -28.68
C VAL A 364 2.32 11.84 -28.65
N ILE A 365 2.90 10.69 -29.02
CA ILE A 365 2.22 9.39 -28.92
C ILE A 365 1.81 9.09 -27.46
N LEU A 366 2.65 9.45 -26.47
CA LEU A 366 2.29 9.36 -25.06
C LEU A 366 1.13 10.30 -24.68
N ALA A 367 1.01 11.49 -25.28
CA ALA A 367 -0.12 12.39 -25.04
C ALA A 367 -1.44 11.84 -25.59
N PHE A 368 -1.44 11.17 -26.75
CA PHE A 368 -2.62 10.45 -27.24
C PHE A 368 -2.97 9.26 -26.34
N PHE A 369 -1.98 8.48 -25.88
CA PHE A 369 -2.23 7.44 -24.86
C PHE A 369 -2.82 8.04 -23.56
N ALA A 370 -2.37 9.20 -23.12
CA ALA A 370 -2.89 9.86 -21.93
C ALA A 370 -4.37 10.30 -22.07
N VAL A 371 -4.95 10.31 -23.27
CA VAL A 371 -6.40 10.46 -23.47
C VAL A 371 -7.17 9.22 -22.99
N LEU A 372 -6.65 8.00 -23.19
CA LEU A 372 -7.26 6.78 -22.61
C LEU A 372 -7.30 6.87 -21.08
N LEU A 373 -6.25 7.40 -20.46
CA LEU A 373 -6.25 7.71 -19.02
C LEU A 373 -7.28 8.79 -18.68
N HIS A 374 -7.36 9.88 -19.47
CA HIS A 374 -8.30 10.97 -19.21
C HIS A 374 -9.78 10.55 -19.31
N TRP A 375 -10.16 9.68 -20.25
CA TRP A 375 -11.52 9.12 -20.29
C TRP A 375 -11.81 8.25 -19.06
N ASN A 376 -10.80 7.56 -18.51
CA ASN A 376 -10.93 6.73 -17.31
C ASN A 376 -10.74 7.50 -15.97
N ARG A 377 -10.76 8.84 -15.99
CA ARG A 377 -10.54 9.73 -14.82
C ARG A 377 -11.49 9.55 -13.64
N SER A 378 -12.65 8.93 -13.88
CA SER A 378 -13.62 8.52 -12.85
C SER A 378 -13.09 7.38 -11.96
N THR A 379 -12.09 6.64 -12.42
CA THR A 379 -11.45 5.55 -11.68
C THR A 379 -10.44 6.10 -10.67
N TRP A 380 -10.55 5.71 -9.40
CA TRP A 380 -9.69 6.21 -8.30
C TRP A 380 -8.19 5.94 -8.51
N ILE A 381 -7.83 4.98 -9.37
CA ILE A 381 -6.45 4.62 -9.75
C ILE A 381 -5.82 5.72 -10.63
N ILE A 382 -6.64 6.43 -11.41
CA ILE A 382 -6.19 7.33 -12.49
C ILE A 382 -6.32 8.79 -12.10
N GLY A 383 -7.48 9.18 -11.57
CA GLY A 383 -7.80 10.58 -11.26
C GLY A 383 -7.51 11.52 -12.44
N ASP A 384 -6.89 12.66 -12.15
CA ASP A 384 -6.49 13.66 -13.15
C ASP A 384 -5.17 13.31 -13.89
N GLY A 385 -4.56 12.14 -13.64
CA GLY A 385 -3.24 11.78 -14.16
C GLY A 385 -3.10 11.88 -15.69
N GLY A 386 -4.14 11.48 -16.44
CA GLY A 386 -4.17 11.65 -17.90
C GLY A 386 -4.18 13.12 -18.34
N GLN A 387 -4.95 13.97 -17.66
CA GLN A 387 -4.94 15.42 -17.90
C GLN A 387 -3.58 16.02 -17.62
N TYR A 388 -2.98 15.68 -16.46
CA TYR A 388 -1.66 16.18 -16.08
C TYR A 388 -0.58 15.82 -17.11
N LEU A 389 -0.59 14.60 -17.64
CA LEU A 389 0.34 14.17 -18.69
C LEU A 389 0.17 14.98 -19.98
N ILE A 390 -1.06 15.14 -20.49
CA ILE A 390 -1.33 15.92 -21.71
C ILE A 390 -0.87 17.37 -21.56
N GLN A 391 -1.25 18.02 -20.44
CA GLN A 391 -0.89 19.42 -20.17
C GLN A 391 0.62 19.61 -19.97
N SER A 392 1.29 18.65 -19.32
CA SER A 392 2.74 18.69 -19.09
C SER A 392 3.53 18.46 -20.38
N ILE A 393 3.13 17.49 -21.21
CA ILE A 393 3.76 17.22 -22.52
C ILE A 393 3.61 18.45 -23.43
N THR A 394 2.41 19.05 -23.47
CA THR A 394 2.14 20.26 -24.26
C THR A 394 2.98 21.45 -23.80
N SER A 395 3.13 21.63 -22.48
CA SER A 395 3.99 22.67 -21.91
C SER A 395 5.48 22.41 -22.15
N HIS A 396 5.90 21.16 -22.29
CA HIS A 396 7.30 20.77 -22.49
C HIS A 396 7.75 20.84 -23.95
N LEU A 397 6.91 20.42 -24.90
CA LEU A 397 7.21 20.47 -26.33
C LEU A 397 6.97 21.85 -26.95
N GLY A 398 6.04 22.63 -26.39
CA GLY A 398 5.77 24.00 -26.81
C GLY A 398 5.16 24.13 -28.21
N LEU A 399 5.16 25.36 -28.73
CA LEU A 399 4.38 25.75 -29.92
C LEU A 399 4.71 24.98 -31.21
N HIS A 400 5.93 24.44 -31.34
CA HIS A 400 6.34 23.68 -32.52
C HIS A 400 5.51 22.39 -32.70
N TRP A 401 5.03 21.79 -31.62
CA TRP A 401 4.25 20.54 -31.64
C TRP A 401 2.75 20.77 -31.39
N ALA A 402 2.28 22.03 -31.42
CA ALA A 402 0.93 22.40 -31.04
C ALA A 402 -0.16 21.83 -31.97
N GLU A 403 0.14 21.66 -33.27
CA GLU A 403 -0.77 21.06 -34.25
C GLU A 403 -1.04 19.58 -33.92
N TRP A 404 0.02 18.77 -33.77
CA TRP A 404 -0.08 17.35 -33.42
C TRP A 404 -0.70 17.12 -32.04
N LEU A 405 -0.52 18.08 -31.11
CA LEU A 405 -1.11 18.05 -29.77
C LEU A 405 -2.52 18.66 -29.69
N GLN A 406 -3.10 19.15 -30.78
CA GLN A 406 -4.44 19.77 -30.78
C GLN A 406 -5.53 18.76 -30.35
N TRP A 407 -5.47 17.52 -30.84
CA TRP A 407 -6.46 16.49 -30.50
C TRP A 407 -6.39 16.05 -29.02
N PRO A 408 -5.23 15.68 -28.44
CA PRO A 408 -5.16 15.40 -27.00
C PRO A 408 -5.66 16.54 -26.11
N ASN A 409 -5.40 17.80 -26.49
CA ASN A 409 -5.86 18.95 -25.70
C ASN A 409 -7.37 19.24 -25.86
N SER A 410 -7.99 18.95 -27.01
CA SER A 410 -9.45 19.10 -27.16
C SER A 410 -10.22 18.04 -26.37
N MET A 411 -9.67 16.82 -26.25
CA MET A 411 -10.24 15.74 -25.43
C MET A 411 -10.30 16.07 -23.93
N LEU A 412 -9.55 17.07 -23.44
CA LEU A 412 -9.66 17.59 -22.06
C LEU A 412 -10.92 18.43 -21.83
N GLN A 413 -11.59 18.87 -22.89
CA GLN A 413 -12.79 19.71 -22.84
C GLN A 413 -14.07 18.89 -23.08
N ASP A 414 -13.95 17.69 -23.68
CA ASP A 414 -15.07 16.79 -23.91
C ASP A 414 -15.45 16.01 -22.63
N ASN A 415 -16.49 16.51 -21.96
CA ASN A 415 -17.08 15.84 -20.79
C ASN A 415 -18.10 14.75 -21.15
N ASN A 416 -18.36 14.47 -22.44
CA ASN A 416 -19.38 13.50 -22.85
C ASN A 416 -18.88 12.04 -22.90
N ARG A 417 -17.57 11.80 -22.68
CA ARG A 417 -16.90 10.48 -22.77
C ARG A 417 -16.44 9.92 -21.41
N VAL A 418 -17.15 10.23 -20.33
CA VAL A 418 -16.88 9.71 -18.96
C VAL A 418 -17.53 8.32 -18.77
#